data_AF-A0A5M8S914-F1
#
_entry.id   AF-A0A5M8S914-F1
#
_cell.length_a   1.000
_cell.length_b   1.000
_cell.length_c   1.000
_cell.angle_alpha   90.00
_cell.angle_beta   90.00
_cell.angle_gamma   90.00
#
_symmetry.space_group_name_H-M   'P 1'
#
loop_
_entity.id
_entity.type
_entity.pdbx_description
1 polymer ?
#
loop_
_entity_poly.entity_id
_entity_poly.type
_entity_poly.pdbx_seq_one_letter_code
_entity_poly.pdbx_strand_id
1 'polypeptide(L)'
;MTSRKQFAPLCDLHHTAMDRKMIEEDGEEIRSFHACRRPDCTRVFRDALGYLDRIEGEFDESRASLQRCPLCDSVLFLAEVDHARKLETWDCPQSACPFSAENASPSAR
;
A
#
# COMPACT_ATOMS: atom_id res chain seq x y z
N MET A 1 -23.82 11.22 -2.99
CA MET A 1 -22.72 11.15 -3.98
C MET A 1 -21.58 10.40 -3.32
N THR A 2 -21.44 9.10 -3.56
CA THR A 2 -20.33 8.31 -3.00
C THR A 2 -19.05 8.76 -3.69
N SER A 3 -18.25 9.56 -2.98
CA SER A 3 -16.94 10.01 -3.44
C SER A 3 -16.15 8.79 -3.87
N ARG A 4 -15.68 8.78 -5.12
CA ARG A 4 -14.81 7.74 -5.66
C ARG A 4 -13.52 7.82 -4.85
N LYS A 5 -13.31 6.89 -3.90
CA LYS A 5 -12.09 6.87 -3.07
C LYS A 5 -10.89 6.86 -4.02
N GLN A 6 -10.09 7.92 -3.96
CA GLN A 6 -8.89 8.03 -4.79
C GLN A 6 -7.87 7.03 -4.27
N PHE A 7 -7.28 6.24 -5.17
CA PHE A 7 -6.22 5.32 -4.80
C PHE A 7 -4.97 6.13 -4.40
N ALA A 8 -4.71 6.18 -3.10
CA ALA A 8 -3.67 6.99 -2.48
C ALA A 8 -3.09 6.24 -1.27
N PRO A 9 -2.21 5.25 -1.49
CA PRO A 9 -1.69 4.43 -0.41
C PRO A 9 -0.82 5.22 0.57
N LEU A 10 -0.94 4.89 1.85
CA LEU A 10 -0.03 5.29 2.91
C LEU A 10 1.03 4.21 3.12
N CYS A 11 2.22 4.61 3.56
CA CYS A 11 3.26 3.67 4.00
C CYS A 11 2.81 2.94 5.28
N ASP A 12 2.86 1.61 5.29
CA ASP A 12 2.50 0.75 6.43
C ASP A 12 3.46 0.83 7.63
N LEU A 13 4.60 1.53 7.48
CA LEU A 13 5.57 1.76 8.57
C LEU A 13 5.51 3.18 9.12
N HIS A 14 5.29 4.17 8.24
CA HIS A 14 5.40 5.59 8.58
C HIS A 14 4.07 6.34 8.55
N HIS A 15 3.03 5.70 8.01
CA HIS A 15 1.69 6.26 7.82
C HIS A 15 1.67 7.56 7.01
N THR A 16 2.71 7.81 6.21
CA THR A 16 2.82 8.96 5.31
C THR A 16 2.39 8.57 3.89
N ALA A 17 1.93 9.56 3.11
CA ALA A 17 1.59 9.37 1.70
C ALA A 17 2.74 8.77 0.88
N MET A 18 2.37 8.01 -0.14
CA MET A 18 3.29 7.41 -1.11
C MET A 18 3.11 8.04 -2.50
N ASP A 19 4.21 8.16 -3.24
CA ASP A 19 4.20 8.67 -4.61
C ASP A 19 4.33 7.54 -5.61
N ARG A 20 3.48 7.57 -6.64
CA ARG A 20 3.55 6.63 -7.76
C ARG A 20 4.84 6.86 -8.56
N LYS A 21 5.59 5.79 -8.79
CA LYS A 21 6.81 5.74 -9.60
C LYS A 21 6.65 4.66 -10.67
N MET A 22 7.25 4.90 -11.83
CA MET A 22 7.29 3.95 -12.94
C MET A 22 8.65 3.24 -12.94
N ILE A 23 8.65 1.95 -13.31
CA ILE A 23 9.86 1.18 -13.57
C ILE A 23 9.76 0.64 -14.99
N GLU A 24 10.86 0.77 -15.72
CA GLU A 24 11.10 0.06 -16.96
C GLU A 24 11.78 -1.25 -16.57
N GLU A 25 11.05 -2.38 -16.61
CA GLU A 25 11.65 -3.71 -16.54
C GLU A 25 12.08 -4.09 -17.96
N ASP A 26 13.31 -4.62 -18.12
CA ASP A 26 13.96 -4.94 -19.40
C ASP A 26 13.03 -5.75 -20.34
N GLY A 27 12.26 -5.06 -21.18
CA GLY A 27 11.70 -5.65 -22.38
C GLY A 27 10.32 -5.20 -22.82
N GLU A 28 9.33 -4.95 -21.94
CA GLU A 28 7.96 -4.68 -22.47
C GLU A 28 6.90 -4.18 -21.48
N GLU A 29 7.01 -4.45 -20.17
CA GLU A 29 5.94 -4.11 -19.23
C GLU A 29 6.31 -2.94 -18.31
N ILE A 30 5.75 -1.76 -18.58
CA ILE A 30 5.88 -0.60 -17.68
C ILE A 30 5.06 -0.90 -16.43
N ARG A 31 5.74 -1.23 -15.33
CA ARG A 31 5.10 -1.44 -14.03
C ARG A 31 5.22 -0.19 -13.18
N SER A 32 4.22 0.05 -12.35
CA SER A 32 4.25 1.12 -11.36
C SER A 32 4.25 0.57 -9.94
N PHE A 33 4.91 1.29 -9.05
CA PHE A 33 4.89 1.06 -7.61
C PHE A 33 4.66 2.40 -6.92
N HIS A 34 4.25 2.36 -5.66
CA HIS A 34 4.11 3.57 -4.84
C HIS A 34 5.24 3.55 -3.81
N ALA A 35 6.04 4.60 -3.75
CA ALA A 35 7.17 4.71 -2.84
C ALA A 35 6.83 5.67 -1.69
N CYS A 36 7.24 5.32 -0.47
CA CYS A 36 7.11 6.24 0.66
C CYS A 36 7.78 7.59 0.36
N ARG A 37 7.17 8.70 0.78
CA ARG A 37 7.72 10.04 0.63
C ARG A 37 8.92 10.35 1.52
N ARG A 38 9.15 9.54 2.56
CA ARG A 38 10.29 9.75 3.45
C ARG A 38 11.61 9.38 2.73
N PRO A 39 12.63 10.26 2.69
CA PRO A 39 13.86 10.03 1.94
C PRO A 39 14.66 8.79 2.34
N ASP A 40 14.54 8.37 3.60
CA ASP A 40 15.23 7.24 4.23
C ASP A 40 14.38 5.96 4.27
N CYS A 41 13.19 5.99 3.67
CA CYS A 41 12.28 4.86 3.65
C CYS A 41 12.34 4.12 2.32
N THR A 42 12.73 2.85 2.37
CA THR A 42 12.75 1.93 1.23
C THR A 42 11.38 1.30 0.96
N ARG A 43 10.37 1.57 1.79
CA ARG A 43 9.07 0.92 1.73
C ARG A 43 8.29 1.33 0.49
N VAL A 44 7.78 0.33 -0.23
CA VAL A 44 6.97 0.49 -1.42
C VAL A 44 5.68 -0.33 -1.33
N PHE A 45 4.66 0.08 -2.09
CA PHE A 45 3.45 -0.69 -2.33
C PHE A 45 3.37 -1.08 -3.81
N ARG A 46 3.07 -2.36 -4.07
CA ARG A 46 2.79 -2.89 -5.41
C ARG A 46 1.46 -3.62 -5.40
N ASP A 47 0.63 -3.37 -6.40
CA ASP A 47 -0.73 -3.93 -6.49
C ASP A 47 -0.75 -5.48 -6.50
N ALA A 48 0.33 -6.13 -6.94
CA ALA A 48 0.44 -7.59 -6.98
C ALA A 48 1.09 -8.21 -5.71
N LEU A 49 1.91 -7.45 -4.99
CA LEU A 49 2.79 -7.97 -3.92
C LEU A 49 2.52 -7.34 -2.54
N GLY A 50 1.73 -6.26 -2.48
CA GLY A 50 1.50 -5.51 -1.26
C GLY A 50 2.67 -4.63 -0.90
N TYR A 51 2.95 -4.54 0.40
CA TYR A 51 4.03 -3.72 0.93
C TYR A 51 5.32 -4.51 1.03
N LEU A 52 6.40 -3.99 0.47
CA LEU A 52 7.73 -4.59 0.50
C LEU A 52 8.81 -3.51 0.48
N ASP A 53 10.08 -3.89 0.59
CA ASP A 53 11.18 -2.93 0.54
C ASP A 53 11.77 -2.88 -0.88
N ARG A 54 12.31 -1.73 -1.27
CA ARG A 54 13.13 -1.58 -2.47
C ARG A 54 14.53 -1.13 -2.09
N ILE A 55 15.50 -2.04 -2.18
CA ILE A 55 16.87 -1.87 -1.70
C ILE A 55 17.82 -2.03 -2.89
N GLU A 56 18.73 -1.09 -3.08
CA GLU A 56 19.71 -1.13 -4.19
C GLU A 56 19.09 -1.27 -5.59
N GLY A 57 17.83 -0.84 -5.74
CA GLY A 57 17.09 -0.91 -7.01
C GLY A 57 16.21 -2.16 -7.14
N GLU A 58 16.47 -3.17 -6.32
CA GLU A 58 15.78 -4.45 -6.30
C GLU A 58 14.63 -4.48 -5.29
N PHE A 59 13.64 -5.32 -5.55
CA PHE A 59 12.54 -5.58 -4.64
C PHE A 59 12.93 -6.66 -3.63
N ASP A 60 12.84 -6.34 -2.34
CA ASP A 60 13.09 -7.27 -1.24
C ASP A 60 11.78 -7.68 -0.57
N GLU A 61 11.42 -8.95 -0.75
CA GLU A 61 10.22 -9.57 -0.19
C GLU A 61 10.42 -10.12 1.23
N SER A 62 11.63 -10.05 1.80
CA SER A 62 11.95 -10.58 3.14
C SER A 62 11.05 -10.00 4.24
N ARG A 63 10.59 -8.77 4.05
CA ARG A 63 9.66 -8.04 4.94
C ARG A 63 8.33 -7.72 4.26
N ALA A 64 7.93 -8.55 3.29
CA ALA A 64 6.67 -8.36 2.59
C ALA A 64 5.47 -8.48 3.56
N SER A 65 4.51 -7.58 3.40
CA SER A 65 3.23 -7.60 4.11
C SER A 65 2.10 -7.52 3.09
N LEU A 66 1.19 -8.47 3.17
CA LEU A 66 0.15 -8.69 2.18
C LEU A 66 -1.20 -8.91 2.87
N GLN A 67 -2.17 -8.06 2.56
CA GLN A 67 -3.57 -8.26 2.94
C GLN A 67 -4.40 -8.34 1.67
N ARG A 68 -5.28 -9.34 1.57
CA ARG A 68 -6.10 -9.59 0.38
C ARG A 68 -7.57 -9.29 0.65
N CYS A 69 -8.22 -8.70 -0.34
CA CYS A 69 -9.66 -8.52 -0.34
C CYS A 69 -10.36 -9.88 -0.45
N PRO A 70 -11.27 -10.25 0.48
CA PRO A 70 -11.98 -11.53 0.41
C PRO A 70 -13.02 -11.59 -0.73
N LEU A 71 -13.34 -10.47 -1.38
CA LEU A 71 -14.35 -10.41 -2.45
C LEU A 71 -13.76 -10.55 -3.85
N CYS A 72 -12.55 -10.02 -4.08
CA CYS A 72 -11.96 -9.96 -5.43
C CYS A 72 -10.46 -10.29 -5.44
N ASP A 73 -9.91 -10.76 -4.32
CA ASP A 73 -8.53 -11.19 -4.14
C ASP A 73 -7.44 -10.12 -4.40
N SER A 74 -7.85 -8.88 -4.71
CA SER A 74 -6.93 -7.77 -4.88
C SER A 74 -6.23 -7.41 -3.57
N VAL A 75 -5.00 -6.93 -3.69
CA VAL A 75 -4.20 -6.52 -2.54
C VAL A 75 -4.72 -5.21 -1.96
N LEU A 76 -5.00 -5.20 -0.65
CA LEU A 76 -5.44 -4.03 0.07
C LEU A 76 -4.27 -3.07 0.32
N PHE A 77 -4.58 -1.78 0.35
CA PHE A 77 -3.63 -0.74 0.73
C PHE A 77 -4.09 -0.04 2.00
N LEU A 78 -3.13 0.45 2.80
CA LEU A 78 -3.42 1.29 3.96
C LEU A 78 -3.93 2.65 3.47
N ALA A 79 -5.19 2.93 3.71
CA ALA A 79 -5.86 4.14 3.24
C ALA A 79 -5.88 5.25 4.31
N GLU A 80 -6.03 4.86 5.58
CA GLU A 80 -6.14 5.79 6.69
C GLU A 80 -5.57 5.18 7.97
N VAL A 81 -5.01 6.03 8.83
CA VAL A 81 -4.65 5.68 10.20
C VAL A 81 -5.25 6.70 11.15
N ASP A 82 -6.13 6.23 12.05
CA ASP A 82 -6.62 7.00 13.18
C ASP A 82 -5.71 6.72 14.39
N HIS A 83 -4.76 7.63 14.63
CA HIS A 83 -3.83 7.53 15.75
C HIS A 83 -4.51 7.66 17.13
N ALA A 84 -5.64 8.37 17.23
CA ALA A 84 -6.35 8.55 18.49
C ALA A 84 -7.09 7.27 18.89
N ARG A 85 -7.73 6.62 17.92
CA ARG A 85 -8.40 5.32 18.12
C ARG A 85 -7.48 4.12 17.98
N LYS A 86 -6.25 4.34 17.50
CA LYS A 86 -5.25 3.29 17.19
C LYS A 86 -5.80 2.27 16.17
N LEU A 87 -6.45 2.78 15.13
CA LEU A 87 -7.05 1.98 14.07
C LEU A 87 -6.42 2.29 12.71
N GLU A 88 -6.37 1.27 11.87
CA GLU A 88 -5.94 1.36 10.49
C GLU A 88 -7.05 0.90 9.57
N THR A 89 -7.34 1.69 8.55
CA THR A 89 -8.32 1.37 7.51
C THR A 89 -7.58 0.91 6.26
N TRP A 90 -7.87 -0.31 5.82
CA TRP A 90 -7.28 -0.96 4.66
C TRP A 90 -8.35 -1.10 3.56
N ASP A 91 -8.14 -0.45 2.43
CA ASP A 91 -9.13 -0.40 1.34
C ASP A 91 -8.74 -1.28 0.15
N CYS A 92 -9.76 -1.79 -0.55
CA CYS A 92 -9.56 -2.44 -1.83
C CYS A 92 -9.31 -1.39 -2.94
N PRO A 93 -8.29 -1.57 -3.81
CA PRO A 93 -8.02 -0.63 -4.91
C PRO A 93 -9.04 -0.74 -6.05
N GLN A 94 -9.81 -1.82 -6.12
CA GLN A 94 -10.79 -2.02 -7.18
C GLN A 94 -11.97 -1.09 -7.00
N SER A 95 -12.18 -0.18 -7.96
CA SER A 95 -13.23 0.85 -7.88
C SER A 95 -14.66 0.30 -7.75
N ALA A 96 -14.91 -0.95 -8.15
CA ALA A 96 -16.20 -1.63 -8.02
C ALA A 96 -16.34 -2.47 -6.73
N CYS A 97 -15.27 -2.60 -5.93
CA CYS A 97 -15.25 -3.38 -4.72
C CYS A 97 -15.38 -2.47 -3.49
N PRO A 98 -16.45 -2.56 -2.68
CA PRO A 98 -16.66 -1.70 -1.52
C PRO A 98 -15.92 -2.19 -0.26
N PHE A 99 -15.11 -3.24 -0.37
CA PHE A 99 -14.47 -3.85 0.80
C PHE A 99 -13.43 -2.93 1.44
N SER A 100 -13.55 -2.79 2.76
CA SER A 100 -12.61 -2.13 3.65
C SER A 100 -12.45 -2.99 4.91
N ALA A 101 -11.25 -3.06 5.47
CA ALA A 101 -10.97 -3.71 6.75
C ALA A 101 -10.43 -2.69 7.75
N GLU A 102 -10.84 -2.83 9.02
CA GLU A 102 -10.29 -2.06 10.13
C GLU A 102 -9.45 -2.99 11.01
N ASN A 103 -8.18 -2.63 11.21
CA ASN A 103 -7.24 -3.37 12.03
C ASN A 103 -6.73 -2.50 13.17
N ALA A 104 -6.31 -3.12 14.28
CA ALA A 104 -5.60 -2.40 15.32
C ALA A 104 -4.21 -1.99 14.82
N SER A 105 -3.84 -0.71 14.98
CA SER A 105 -2.53 -0.22 14.54
C SER A 105 -1.40 -0.79 15.40
N PRO A 106 -0.30 -1.32 14.82
CA PRO A 106 0.82 -1.85 15.59
C PRO A 106 1.63 -0.76 16.30
N SER A 107 1.51 0.52 15.91
CA SER A 107 2.06 1.66 16.67
C SER A 107 1.42 1.85 18.05
N ALA A 108 0.47 0.98 18.44
CA ALA A 108 -0.19 0.94 19.73
C ALA A 108 0.62 0.30 20.87
N ARG A 109 1.78 -0.31 20.58
CA ARG A 109 2.63 -1.00 21.57
C ARG A 109 3.78 -0.12 22.07
#